data_AF-A0A0S7ZW82-F1
#
_entry.id   AF-A0A0S7ZW82-F1
#
_cell.length_a   1.000
_cell.length_b   1.000
_cell.length_c   1.000
_cell.angle_alpha   90.00
_cell.angle_beta   90.00
_cell.angle_gamma   90.00
#
_symmetry.space_group_name_H-M   'P 1'
#
loop_
_entity.id
_entity.type
_entity.pdbx_description
1 polymer ?
#
loop_
_entity_poly.entity_id
_entity_poly.type
_entity_poly.pdbx_seq_one_letter_code
_entity_poly.pdbx_strand_id
1 'polypeptide(L)' 'AIPLGFIIHTTRLPAGIVLAFWFVLQLINSAIAAGDTGVAWGAHIGGFVAGMALIPFFKYRRVKLFTQARK' A
#
# COMPACT_ATOMS: atom_id res chain seq x y z
N ALA A 1 -0.83 6.33 -15.10
CA ALA A 1 -0.23 7.01 -16.25
C ALA A 1 1.16 6.46 -16.47
N ILE A 2 1.37 5.69 -17.53
CA ILE A 2 2.73 5.31 -17.96
C ILE A 2 3.14 6.36 -19.00
N PRO A 3 4.11 7.25 -18.72
CA PRO A 3 4.45 8.32 -19.64
C PRO A 3 5.35 7.77 -20.76
N LEU A 4 4.81 7.63 -21.97
CA LEU A 4 5.55 7.27 -23.18
C LEU A 4 5.74 8.52 -24.05
N GLY A 5 6.62 9.42 -23.61
CA GLY A 5 7.03 10.62 -24.36
C GLY A 5 6.00 11.74 -24.41
N PHE A 6 4.75 11.47 -24.81
CA PHE A 6 3.69 12.49 -24.98
C PHE A 6 2.26 11.96 -24.80
N ILE A 7 2.07 10.67 -24.49
CA ILE A 7 0.75 10.06 -24.28
C ILE A 7 0.62 9.60 -22.83
N ILE A 8 -0.31 10.22 -22.09
CA ILE A 8 -0.63 9.87 -20.71
C ILE A 8 -1.85 8.93 -20.73
N HIS A 9 -1.61 7.62 -20.59
CA HIS A 9 -2.69 6.65 -20.48
C HIS A 9 -3.02 6.34 -19.00
N THR A 10 -4.23 6.69 -18.56
CA THR A 10 -4.69 6.47 -17.18
C THR A 10 -5.55 5.21 -17.10
N THR A 11 -4.96 4.13 -16.61
CA THR A 11 -5.65 2.86 -16.34
C THR A 11 -6.13 2.82 -14.90
N ARG A 12 -7.31 2.23 -14.66
CA ARG A 12 -7.81 1.96 -13.30
C ARG A 12 -7.23 0.65 -12.80
N LEU A 13 -6.38 0.71 -11.78
CA LEU A 13 -5.85 -0.47 -11.09
C LEU A 13 -6.57 -0.66 -9.76
N PRO A 14 -6.94 -1.90 -9.38
CA PRO A 14 -7.51 -2.17 -8.07
C PRO A 14 -6.56 -1.71 -6.96
N ALA A 15 -7.07 -0.92 -6.02
CA ALA A 15 -6.26 -0.35 -4.94
C ALA A 15 -5.51 -1.43 -4.14
N GLY A 16 -6.15 -2.59 -3.89
CA GLY A 16 -5.53 -3.69 -3.15
C GLY A 16 -4.27 -4.26 -3.82
N ILE A 17 -4.23 -4.32 -5.16
CA ILE A 17 -3.05 -4.82 -5.90
C ILE A 17 -1.88 -3.85 -5.74
N VAL A 18 -2.14 -2.55 -5.93
CA VAL A 18 -1.13 -1.51 -5.78
C VAL A 18 -0.58 -1.49 -4.36
N LEU A 19 -1.48 -1.60 -3.37
CA LEU A 19 -1.13 -1.59 -1.95
C LEU A 19 -0.29 -2.82 -1.55
N ALA A 20 -0.67 -4.02 -2.02
CA ALA A 20 0.06 -5.25 -1.76
C ALA A 20 1.46 -5.22 -2.41
N PHE A 21 1.54 -4.80 -3.68
CA PHE A 21 2.80 -4.61 -4.38
C PHE A 21 3.73 -3.67 -3.62
N TRP A 22 3.22 -2.51 -3.20
CA TRP A 22 3.99 -1.54 -2.43
C TRP A 22 4.48 -2.11 -1.10
N PHE A 23 3.61 -2.82 -0.35
CA PHE A 23 3.99 -3.41 0.93
C PHE A 23 5.08 -4.48 0.79
N VAL A 24 5.02 -5.32 -0.27
CA VAL A 24 6.07 -6.30 -0.57
C VAL A 24 7.41 -5.60 -0.84
N LEU A 25 7.41 -4.48 -1.57
CA LEU A 25 8.62 -3.69 -1.76
C LEU A 25 9.20 -3.19 -0.43
N GLN A 26 8.37 -2.81 0.54
CA GLN A 26 8.86 -2.42 1.87
C GLN A 26 9.59 -3.56 2.57
N LEU A 27 9.09 -4.80 2.47
CA LEU A 27 9.72 -5.98 3.05
C LEU A 27 11.06 -6.31 2.35
N ILE A 28 11.07 -6.29 1.02
CA ILE A 28 12.29 -6.56 0.23
C ILE A 28 13.35 -5.50 0.54
N ASN A 29 12.98 -4.22 0.49
CA ASN A 29 13.90 -3.13 0.79
C ASN A 29 14.42 -3.18 2.23
N SER A 30 13.55 -3.50 3.19
CA SER A 30 13.98 -3.72 4.58
C SER A 30 14.97 -4.88 4.73
N ALA A 31 14.83 -5.94 3.92
CA ALA A 31 15.71 -7.10 3.98
C ALA A 31 17.07 -6.85 3.34
N ILE A 32 17.14 -6.02 2.29
CA ILE A 32 18.39 -5.69 1.59
C ILE A 32 19.11 -4.48 2.19
N ALA A 33 18.42 -3.64 2.96
CA ALA A 33 18.99 -2.48 3.64
C ALA A 33 19.81 -2.89 4.89
N ALA A 34 20.92 -3.59 4.68
CA ALA A 34 21.85 -3.94 5.75
C ALA A 34 22.70 -2.71 6.15
N GLY A 35 22.27 -1.99 7.19
CA GLY A 35 23.04 -0.91 7.82
C GLY A 35 22.88 0.49 7.22
N ASP A 36 21.99 0.66 6.24
CA ASP A 36 21.72 1.96 5.63
C ASP A 36 20.65 2.73 6.42
N THR A 37 21.02 3.90 6.96
CA THR A 37 20.16 4.74 7.81
C THR A 37 19.23 5.66 7.00
N GLY A 38 19.23 5.57 5.67
CA GLY A 38 18.50 6.50 4.81
C GLY A 38 16.97 6.41 4.87
N VAL A 39 16.40 5.22 5.14
CA VAL A 39 14.93 5.01 5.10
C VAL A 39 14.47 4.15 6.26
N ALA A 40 13.49 4.65 7.03
CA ALA A 40 12.87 3.94 8.14
C ALA A 40 11.85 2.89 7.65
N TRP A 41 12.32 1.82 7.00
CA TRP A 41 11.46 0.75 6.47
C TRP A 41 10.55 0.12 7.53
N GLY A 42 11.07 -0.08 8.75
CA GLY A 42 10.30 -0.61 9.88
C GLY A 42 9.10 0.25 10.26
N ALA A 43 9.20 1.58 10.14
CA ALA A 43 8.08 2.49 10.40
C ALA A 43 6.97 2.35 9.36
N HIS A 44 7.33 2.15 8.09
CA HIS A 44 6.35 1.89 7.04
C HIS A 44 5.65 0.54 7.24
N ILE A 45 6.40 -0.52 7.55
CA ILE A 45 5.83 -1.85 7.80
C ILE A 45 4.94 -1.82 9.03
N GLY A 46 5.44 -1.26 10.14
CA GLY A 46 4.70 -1.15 11.40
C GLY A 46 3.44 -0.28 11.25
N GLY A 47 3.54 0.88 10.59
CA GLY A 47 2.41 1.76 10.33
C GLY A 47 1.33 1.10 9.45
N PHE A 48 1.74 0.31 8.45
CA PHE A 48 0.81 -0.45 7.61
C PHE A 48 0.06 -1.52 8.42
N VAL A 49 0.78 -2.34 9.19
CA VAL A 49 0.18 -3.39 10.03
C VAL A 49 -0.71 -2.79 11.11
N ALA A 50 -0.25 -1.74 11.80
CA ALA A 50 -1.04 -1.01 12.78
C ALA A 50 -2.31 -0.43 12.13
N GLY A 51 -2.19 0.18 10.95
CA GLY A 51 -3.34 0.66 10.19
C GLY A 51 -4.37 -0.44 9.93
N MET A 52 -3.95 -1.59 9.39
CA MET A 52 -4.83 -2.74 9.15
C MET A 52 -5.54 -3.21 10.42
N ALA A 53 -4.81 -3.29 11.54
CA ALA A 53 -5.36 -3.70 12.83
C ALA A 53 -6.33 -2.65 13.41
N LEU A 54 -6.06 -1.36 13.18
CA LEU A 54 -6.80 -0.25 13.77
C LEU A 54 -8.02 0.21 12.95
N ILE A 55 -8.06 -0.07 11.64
CA ILE A 55 -9.19 0.31 10.77
C ILE A 55 -10.55 -0.17 11.33
N PRO A 56 -10.73 -1.41 11.83
CA PRO A 56 -12.00 -1.85 12.40
C PRO A 56 -12.50 -0.99 13.57
N PHE A 57 -11.59 -0.36 14.32
CA PHE A 57 -11.91 0.46 15.49
C PHE A 57 -12.23 1.91 15.11
N PHE A 58 -11.54 2.46 14.10
CA PHE A 58 -11.69 3.86 13.70
C PHE A 58 -12.56 4.10 12.46
N LYS A 59 -12.99 3.05 11.75
CA LYS A 59 -13.92 3.19 10.63
C LYS A 59 -15.28 3.76 11.07
N TYR A 60 -15.91 4.54 10.20
CA TYR A 60 -17.31 4.90 10.39
C TYR A 60 -18.19 3.64 10.37
N ARG A 61 -19.10 3.50 11.34
CA ARG A 61 -20.00 2.34 11.48
C ARG A 61 -20.78 2.01 10.19
N ARG A 62 -21.14 3.03 9.40
CA ARG A 62 -21.87 2.88 8.13
C ARG A 62 -21.03 2.32 6.97
N VAL A 63 -19.70 2.41 7.05
CA VAL A 63 -18.80 1.96 5.99
C VAL A 63 -18.52 0.47 6.20
N LYS A 64 -18.66 -0.36 5.17
CA LYS A 64 -18.25 -1.77 5.24
C LYS A 64 -16.73 -1.87 5.14
N LEU A 65 -16.12 -2.82 5.86
CA LEU A 65 -14.66 -2.99 5.85
C LEU A 65 -14.20 -3.56 4.50
N PHE A 66 -14.92 -4.56 4.02
CA PHE A 66 -14.73 -5.14 2.70
C PHE A 66 -15.98 -4.88 1.88
N THR A 67 -15.82 -4.14 0.80
CA THR A 67 -16.86 -4.00 -0.21
C THR A 67 -16.76 -5.19 -1.15
N GLN A 68 -17.90 -5.78 -1.52
CA GLN A 68 -17.93 -6.81 -2.55
C GLN A 68 -17.29 -6.25 -3.82
N ALA A 69 -16.35 -6.99 -4.41
CA ALA A 69 -15.77 -6.62 -5.70
C ALA A 69 -16.94 -6.47 -6.69
N ARG A 70 -17.10 -5.27 -7.26
CA ARG A 70 -18.10 -5.05 -8.29
C ARG A 70 -17.69 -5.93 -9.47
N LYS A 71 -18.49 -6.95 -9.80
CA LYS A 71 -18.29 -7.80 -10.98
C LYS A 71 -18.23 -6.95 -12.24
#